data_AF-A0A4R1KA57-F1
#
_entry.id   AF-A0A4R1KA57-F1
#
_cell.length_a   1.000
_cell.length_b   1.000
_cell.length_c   1.000
_cell.angle_alpha   90.00
_cell.angle_beta   90.00
_cell.angle_gamma   90.00
#
_symmetry.space_group_name_H-M   'P 1'
#
loop_
_entity.id
_entity.type
_entity.pdbx_description
1 polymer ?
#
loop_
_entity_poly.entity_id
_entity_poly.type
_entity_poly.pdbx_seq_one_letter_code
_entity_poly.pdbx_strand_id
1 'polypeptide(L)'
;MAEQTTISAEPDRWKKLVDEAVQAKVWGIASSFDIYDCNPDTIRSAEAIKQFVLELCDLIEMKRFGETVVVHFGEDEKVAGFSMTQLIETSLISAHFANLTNTVYLDVFSCKPYDPSVVEAFATKFFGGSRCNTNVNLRY
;
A
#
# COMPACT_ATOMS: atom_id res chain seq x y z
N MET A 1 9.76 27.50 -6.02
CA MET A 1 9.17 26.41 -6.83
C MET A 1 10.05 25.21 -6.57
N ALA A 2 9.60 24.24 -5.78
CA ALA A 2 10.37 23.02 -5.51
C ALA A 2 10.13 22.04 -6.66
N GLU A 3 11.20 21.57 -7.29
CA GLU A 3 11.16 20.44 -8.22
C GLU A 3 10.53 19.25 -7.51
N GLN A 4 9.40 18.77 -8.04
CA GLN A 4 8.87 17.47 -7.68
C GLN A 4 9.83 16.43 -8.23
N THR A 5 10.67 15.87 -7.37
CA THR A 5 11.44 14.67 -7.70
C THR A 5 10.43 13.55 -7.97
N THR A 6 10.11 13.34 -9.24
CA THR A 6 9.28 12.23 -9.67
C THR A 6 9.97 10.94 -9.26
N ILE A 7 9.34 10.17 -8.38
CA ILE A 7 9.71 8.76 -8.17
C ILE A 7 9.46 8.06 -9.50
N SER A 8 10.52 7.84 -10.27
CA SER A 8 10.45 6.93 -11.39
C SER A 8 10.33 5.53 -10.80
N ALA A 9 9.22 4.85 -11.06
CA ALA A 9 9.14 3.42 -10.81
C ALA A 9 10.38 2.77 -11.44
N GLU A 10 11.04 1.87 -10.70
CA GLU A 10 12.01 0.94 -11.26
C GLU A 10 11.23 -0.33 -11.63
N PRO A 11 10.66 -0.40 -12.86
CA PRO A 11 10.03 -1.62 -13.33
C PRO A 11 11.07 -2.75 -13.27
N ASP A 12 10.62 -3.92 -12.83
CA ASP A 12 11.43 -5.13 -12.63
C ASP A 12 12.34 -5.16 -11.39
N ARG A 13 12.35 -4.16 -10.50
CA ARG A 13 13.12 -4.19 -9.23
C ARG A 13 12.90 -5.49 -8.45
N TRP A 14 11.67 -5.99 -8.45
CA TRP A 14 11.26 -7.20 -7.71
C TRP A 14 11.07 -8.44 -8.59
N LYS A 15 11.34 -8.34 -9.89
CA LYS A 15 11.06 -9.42 -10.86
C LYS A 15 11.65 -10.76 -10.44
N LYS A 16 12.93 -10.77 -10.04
CA LYS A 16 13.60 -12.01 -9.59
C LYS A 16 12.91 -12.66 -8.38
N LEU A 17 12.44 -11.84 -7.43
CA LEU A 17 11.75 -12.33 -6.24
C LEU A 17 10.34 -12.84 -6.58
N VAL A 18 9.64 -12.18 -7.49
CA VAL A 18 8.33 -12.64 -7.99
C VAL A 18 8.47 -13.95 -8.77
N ASP A 19 9.51 -14.08 -9.62
CA ASP A 19 9.82 -15.31 -10.32
C ASP A 19 10.13 -16.45 -9.34
N GLU A 20 10.89 -16.18 -8.27
CA GLU A 20 11.14 -17.14 -7.19
C GLU A 20 9.86 -17.55 -6.48
N ALA A 21 8.96 -16.61 -6.17
CA ALA A 21 7.67 -16.89 -5.54
C ALA A 21 6.85 -17.90 -6.36
N VAL A 22 6.79 -17.69 -7.68
CA VAL A 22 6.09 -18.56 -8.62
C VAL A 22 6.76 -19.94 -8.70
N GLN A 23 8.09 -19.98 -8.84
CA GLN A 23 8.84 -21.23 -8.97
C GLN A 23 8.77 -22.09 -7.70
N ALA A 24 8.94 -21.47 -6.54
CA ALA A 24 8.89 -22.14 -5.23
C ALA A 24 7.46 -22.45 -4.77
N LYS A 25 6.43 -21.98 -5.49
CA LYS A 25 5.00 -22.13 -5.12
C LYS A 25 4.74 -21.69 -3.68
N VAL A 26 5.30 -20.54 -3.31
CA VAL A 26 5.07 -19.95 -1.99
C VAL A 26 3.58 -19.68 -1.79
N TRP A 27 3.10 -19.70 -0.55
CA TRP A 27 1.72 -19.38 -0.22
C TRP A 27 1.33 -17.97 -0.67
N GLY A 28 2.25 -17.00 -0.57
CA GLY A 28 2.00 -15.64 -1.03
C GLY A 28 3.17 -14.67 -0.87
N ILE A 29 2.92 -13.42 -1.27
CA ILE A 29 3.86 -12.29 -1.16
C ILE A 29 3.29 -11.29 -0.16
N ALA A 30 4.07 -10.94 0.85
CA ALA A 30 3.78 -9.84 1.76
C ALA A 30 4.73 -8.68 1.48
N SER A 31 4.19 -7.52 1.12
CA SER A 31 4.96 -6.30 0.90
C SER A 31 4.49 -5.21 1.84
N SER A 32 5.44 -4.45 2.39
CA SER A 32 5.17 -3.23 3.14
C SER A 32 5.75 -2.01 2.45
N PHE A 33 5.02 -0.89 2.51
CA PHE A 33 5.34 0.37 1.86
C PHE A 33 5.19 1.50 2.88
N ASP A 34 6.31 2.14 3.21
CA ASP A 34 6.31 3.36 4.03
C ASP A 34 6.45 4.56 3.09
N ILE A 35 5.33 5.27 2.87
CA ILE A 35 5.25 6.38 1.92
C ILE A 35 5.27 7.70 2.70
N TYR A 36 6.29 8.51 2.44
CA TYR A 36 6.56 9.74 3.18
C TYR A 36 6.11 10.99 2.40
N ASP A 37 5.92 12.07 3.14
CA ASP A 37 5.54 13.39 2.64
C ASP A 37 4.25 13.37 1.80
N CYS A 38 3.27 12.59 2.22
CA CYS A 38 1.99 12.47 1.53
C CYS A 38 1.16 13.76 1.62
N ASN A 39 0.26 13.93 0.66
CA ASN A 39 -0.75 14.97 0.67
C ASN A 39 -1.72 14.77 1.85
N PRO A 40 -1.77 15.69 2.83
CA PRO A 40 -2.65 15.57 3.99
C PRO A 40 -4.13 15.43 3.64
N ASP A 41 -4.60 16.01 2.55
CA ASP A 41 -6.02 15.96 2.16
C ASP A 41 -6.44 14.54 1.75
N THR A 42 -5.50 13.75 1.21
CA THR A 42 -5.77 12.38 0.76
C THR A 42 -5.74 11.37 1.91
N ILE A 43 -4.72 11.46 2.78
CA ILE A 43 -4.54 10.50 3.89
C ILE A 43 -5.50 10.73 5.06
N ARG A 44 -6.18 11.90 5.07
CA ARG A 44 -7.18 12.28 6.09
C ARG A 44 -8.61 12.24 5.58
N SER A 45 -8.85 11.64 4.41
CA SER A 45 -10.19 11.44 3.86
C SER A 45 -10.52 9.95 3.82
N ALA A 46 -11.57 9.55 4.56
CA ALA A 46 -12.05 8.17 4.55
C ALA A 46 -12.52 7.76 3.14
N GLU A 47 -13.11 8.68 2.40
CA GLU A 47 -13.56 8.49 1.01
C GLU A 47 -12.37 8.26 0.07
N ALA A 48 -11.31 9.08 0.17
CA ALA A 48 -10.10 8.90 -0.63
C ALA A 48 -9.42 7.57 -0.31
N ILE A 49 -9.35 7.19 0.97
CA ILE A 49 -8.80 5.89 1.40
C ILE A 49 -9.62 4.73 0.84
N LYS A 50 -10.96 4.80 0.88
CA LYS A 50 -11.82 3.78 0.26
C LYS A 50 -11.58 3.70 -1.24
N GLN A 51 -11.49 4.84 -1.92
CA GLN A 51 -11.22 4.90 -3.36
C GLN A 51 -9.85 4.28 -3.72
N PHE A 52 -8.81 4.60 -2.97
CA PHE A 52 -7.48 4.00 -3.12
C PHE A 52 -7.54 2.48 -3.10
N VAL A 53 -8.30 1.91 -2.16
CA VAL A 53 -8.38 0.46 -1.95
C VAL A 53 -9.13 -0.22 -3.09
N LEU A 54 -10.20 0.42 -3.60
CA LEU A 54 -10.91 -0.05 -4.79
C LEU A 54 -9.94 -0.17 -5.97
N GLU A 55 -9.21 0.91 -6.26
CA GLU A 55 -8.26 0.98 -7.37
C GLU A 55 -7.05 0.05 -7.17
N LEU A 56 -6.53 -0.07 -5.96
CA LEU A 56 -5.43 -0.99 -5.65
C LEU A 56 -5.83 -2.44 -5.91
N CYS A 57 -7.03 -2.84 -5.47
CA CYS A 57 -7.51 -4.21 -5.70
C CYS A 57 -7.69 -4.51 -7.18
N ASP A 58 -8.21 -3.54 -7.94
CA ASP A 58 -8.36 -3.67 -9.39
C ASP A 58 -6.99 -3.74 -10.09
N LEU A 59 -6.00 -2.95 -9.63
CA LEU A 59 -4.64 -2.92 -10.14
C LEU A 59 -3.89 -4.25 -9.96
N ILE A 60 -4.01 -4.88 -8.79
CA ILE A 60 -3.37 -6.18 -8.51
C ILE A 60 -4.27 -7.36 -8.87
N GLU A 61 -5.41 -7.09 -9.52
CA GLU A 61 -6.40 -8.09 -9.94
C GLU A 61 -6.83 -9.04 -8.80
N MET A 62 -7.06 -8.48 -7.61
CA MET A 62 -7.55 -9.22 -6.44
C MET A 62 -9.01 -8.89 -6.15
N LYS A 63 -9.79 -9.92 -5.82
CA LYS A 63 -11.20 -9.77 -5.51
C LYS A 63 -11.38 -9.36 -4.05
N ARG A 64 -12.03 -8.22 -3.83
CA ARG A 64 -12.43 -7.73 -2.51
C ARG A 64 -13.49 -8.64 -1.88
N PHE A 65 -13.39 -8.84 -0.57
CA PHE A 65 -14.37 -9.53 0.25
C PHE A 65 -14.89 -8.58 1.34
N GLY A 66 -16.20 -8.29 1.31
CA GLY A 66 -16.81 -7.33 2.23
C GLY A 66 -16.42 -5.87 1.96
N GLU A 67 -16.93 -4.98 2.79
CA GLU A 67 -16.64 -3.54 2.71
C GLU A 67 -15.26 -3.21 3.28
N THR A 68 -14.61 -2.19 2.72
CA THR A 68 -13.40 -1.61 3.29
C THR A 68 -13.73 -0.95 4.63
N VAL A 69 -13.10 -1.43 5.70
CA VAL A 69 -13.22 -0.83 7.03
C VAL A 69 -12.22 0.31 7.10
N VAL A 70 -12.68 1.51 7.44
CA VAL A 70 -11.85 2.70 7.62
C VAL A 70 -12.26 3.37 8.93
N VAL A 71 -11.33 3.50 9.86
CA VAL A 71 -11.58 4.03 11.21
C VAL A 71 -10.54 5.10 11.52
N HIS A 72 -11.00 6.28 11.93
CA HIS A 72 -10.13 7.31 12.51
C HIS A 72 -10.05 7.09 14.02
N PHE A 73 -8.84 6.98 14.57
CA PHE A 73 -8.63 6.83 16.02
C PHE A 73 -7.23 7.32 16.44
N GLY A 74 -6.99 7.29 17.75
CA GLY A 74 -5.75 7.73 18.40
C GLY A 74 -6.00 8.94 19.29
N GLU A 75 -5.89 8.75 20.61
CA GLU A 75 -6.11 9.82 21.60
C GLU A 75 -4.90 10.77 21.71
N ASP A 76 -3.69 10.29 21.40
CA ASP A 76 -2.47 11.09 21.30
C ASP A 76 -2.27 11.53 19.84
N GLU A 77 -2.10 12.84 19.62
CA GLU A 77 -1.87 13.44 18.30
C GLU A 77 -0.69 12.79 17.54
N LYS A 78 0.28 12.20 18.26
CA LYS A 78 1.41 11.49 17.65
C LYS A 78 1.03 10.21 16.92
N VAL A 79 -0.09 9.58 17.29
CA VAL A 79 -0.57 8.32 16.70
C VAL A 79 -1.96 8.45 16.07
N ALA A 80 -2.55 9.65 16.13
CA ALA A 80 -3.84 9.93 15.54
C ALA A 80 -3.78 9.79 14.01
N GLY A 81 -4.77 9.10 13.45
CA GLY A 81 -4.79 8.80 12.03
C GLY A 81 -5.95 7.90 11.64
N PHE A 82 -6.08 7.67 10.34
CA PHE A 82 -6.92 6.58 9.86
C PHE A 82 -6.16 5.26 9.93
N SER A 83 -6.84 4.17 10.21
CA SER A 83 -6.43 2.85 9.73
C SER A 83 -7.50 2.26 8.85
N MET A 84 -7.06 1.43 7.91
CA MET A 84 -7.94 0.70 7.02
C MET A 84 -7.59 -0.77 6.95
N THR A 85 -8.62 -1.60 6.71
CA THR A 85 -8.47 -3.00 6.35
C THR A 85 -9.41 -3.38 5.23
N GLN A 86 -8.93 -4.22 4.32
CA GLN A 86 -9.70 -4.82 3.24
C GLN A 86 -9.33 -6.29 3.14
N LEU A 87 -10.30 -7.17 3.41
CA LEU A 87 -10.16 -8.57 3.07
C LEU A 87 -10.22 -8.71 1.55
N ILE A 88 -9.29 -9.47 1.00
CA ILE A 88 -9.30 -9.89 -0.41
C ILE A 88 -9.34 -11.41 -0.44
N GLU A 89 -9.60 -12.03 -1.59
CA GLU A 89 -9.76 -13.48 -1.68
C GLU A 89 -8.57 -14.22 -1.02
N THR A 90 -8.88 -14.87 0.11
CA THR A 90 -7.97 -15.56 1.04
C THR A 90 -6.77 -14.75 1.58
N SER A 91 -6.80 -13.42 1.58
CA SER A 91 -5.69 -12.60 2.08
C SER A 91 -6.12 -11.18 2.54
N LEU A 92 -5.19 -10.23 2.74
CA LEU A 92 -5.47 -8.97 3.46
C LEU A 92 -4.63 -7.79 2.93
N ILE A 93 -5.28 -6.64 2.79
CA ILE A 93 -4.63 -5.32 2.66
C ILE A 93 -4.96 -4.51 3.92
N SER A 94 -3.97 -3.85 4.49
CA SER A 94 -4.14 -2.96 5.64
C SER A 94 -3.24 -1.74 5.53
N ALA A 95 -3.65 -0.62 6.13
CA ALA A 95 -2.78 0.54 6.23
C ALA A 95 -3.07 1.40 7.46
N HIS A 96 -2.07 2.17 7.87
CA HIS A 96 -2.22 3.29 8.80
C HIS A 96 -1.75 4.61 8.16
N PHE A 97 -2.51 5.67 8.38
CA PHE A 97 -2.33 7.00 7.81
C PHE A 97 -2.04 7.99 8.92
N ALA A 98 -0.76 8.22 9.20
CA ALA A 98 -0.31 9.02 10.34
C ALA A 98 -0.47 10.52 10.06
N ASN A 99 -1.34 11.20 10.82
CA ASN A 99 -1.64 12.62 10.61
C ASN A 99 -0.41 13.51 10.81
N LEU A 100 0.37 13.26 11.87
CA LEU A 100 1.45 14.14 12.30
C LEU A 100 2.61 14.18 11.30
N THR A 101 2.97 13.02 10.75
CA THR A 101 4.15 12.88 9.87
C THR A 101 3.81 12.86 8.38
N ASN A 102 2.51 12.92 8.04
CA ASN A 102 2.03 12.71 6.67
C ASN A 102 2.60 11.43 6.04
N THR A 103 2.58 10.34 6.79
CA THR A 103 3.16 9.04 6.37
C THR A 103 2.06 8.00 6.24
N VAL A 104 2.11 7.22 5.17
CA VAL A 104 1.27 6.03 4.97
C VAL A 104 2.11 4.79 5.19
N TYR A 105 1.65 3.91 6.06
CA TYR A 105 2.22 2.58 6.29
C TYR A 105 1.23 1.58 5.71
N LEU A 106 1.53 1.07 4.51
CA LEU A 106 0.67 0.16 3.76
C LEU A 106 1.26 -1.24 3.75
N ASP A 107 0.43 -2.24 4.05
CA ASP A 107 0.73 -3.66 3.92
C ASP A 107 -0.18 -4.30 2.87
N VAL A 108 0.42 -5.02 1.92
CA VAL A 108 -0.28 -5.82 0.91
C VAL A 108 0.17 -7.27 1.04
N PHE A 109 -0.71 -8.11 1.54
CA PHE A 109 -0.50 -9.55 1.57
C PHE A 109 -1.44 -10.22 0.58
N SER A 110 -0.87 -10.94 -0.41
CA SER A 110 -1.64 -11.61 -1.46
C SER A 110 -1.12 -13.02 -1.71
N CYS A 111 -2.04 -13.97 -1.90
CA CYS A 111 -1.74 -15.32 -2.38
C CYS A 111 -1.46 -15.38 -3.89
N LYS A 112 -1.99 -14.42 -4.66
CA LYS A 112 -1.66 -14.21 -6.07
C LYS A 112 -0.38 -13.38 -6.18
N PRO A 113 0.67 -13.85 -6.87
CA PRO A 113 1.85 -13.05 -7.13
C PRO A 113 1.51 -11.75 -7.86
N TYR A 114 2.12 -10.65 -7.43
CA TYR A 114 1.99 -9.32 -8.02
C TYR A 114 3.37 -8.64 -8.02
N ASP A 115 3.56 -7.60 -8.84
CA ASP A 115 4.78 -6.80 -8.81
C ASP A 115 4.66 -5.68 -7.74
N PRO A 116 5.44 -5.71 -6.64
CA PRO A 116 5.41 -4.66 -5.64
C PRO A 116 5.82 -3.29 -6.18
N SER A 117 6.60 -3.20 -7.26
CA SER A 117 6.96 -1.91 -7.87
C SER A 117 5.74 -1.16 -8.42
N VAL A 118 4.74 -1.90 -8.91
CA VAL A 118 3.49 -1.33 -9.42
C VAL A 118 2.66 -0.75 -8.28
N VAL A 119 2.60 -1.45 -7.14
CA VAL A 119 1.91 -0.97 -5.93
C VAL A 119 2.60 0.26 -5.33
N GLU A 120 3.94 0.23 -5.22
CA GLU A 120 4.75 1.35 -4.75
C GLU A 120 4.48 2.62 -5.56
N ALA A 121 4.56 2.51 -6.89
CA ALA A 121 4.34 3.63 -7.80
C ALA A 121 2.90 4.16 -7.73
N PHE A 122 1.92 3.27 -7.71
CA PHE A 122 0.51 3.62 -7.61
C PHE A 122 0.20 4.33 -6.28
N ALA A 123 0.56 3.73 -5.16
CA ALA A 123 0.25 4.27 -3.84
C ALA A 123 0.96 5.59 -3.59
N THR A 124 2.23 5.70 -3.98
CA THR A 124 2.97 6.96 -3.82
C THR A 124 2.36 8.08 -4.64
N LYS A 125 1.95 7.79 -5.88
CA LYS A 125 1.26 8.77 -6.74
C LYS A 125 -0.11 9.15 -6.17
N PHE A 126 -0.91 8.17 -5.72
CA PHE A 126 -2.26 8.41 -5.21
C PHE A 126 -2.25 9.34 -4.00
N PHE A 127 -1.37 9.06 -3.04
CA PHE A 127 -1.25 9.87 -1.82
C PHE A 127 -0.34 11.09 -1.98
N GLY A 128 0.23 11.33 -3.17
CA GLY A 128 1.11 12.47 -3.42
C GLY A 128 2.40 12.46 -2.60
N GLY A 129 2.92 11.27 -2.26
CA GLY A 129 4.16 11.10 -1.51
C GLY A 129 5.40 11.38 -2.36
N SER A 130 6.53 11.64 -1.69
CA SER A 130 7.81 11.99 -2.31
C SER A 130 8.84 10.85 -2.29
N ARG A 131 8.67 9.90 -1.37
CA ARG A 131 9.61 8.81 -1.10
C ARG A 131 8.87 7.60 -0.55
N CYS A 132 9.27 6.40 -0.98
CA CYS A 132 8.75 5.14 -0.46
C CYS A 132 9.89 4.22 -0.01
N ASN A 133 9.76 3.62 1.17
CA ASN A 133 10.57 2.47 1.56
C ASN A 133 9.75 1.19 1.38
N THR A 134 10.24 0.27 0.54
CA THR A 134 9.53 -0.97 0.22
C THR A 134 10.29 -2.18 0.73
N ASN A 135 9.62 -3.04 1.50
CA ASN A 135 10.13 -4.35 1.90
C ASN A 135 9.22 -5.45 1.35
N VAL A 136 9.82 -6.58 0.94
CA VAL A 136 9.08 -7.70 0.36
C VAL A 136 9.53 -9.00 1.02
N ASN A 137 8.58 -9.84 1.41
CA ASN A 137 8.80 -11.12 2.06
C ASN A 137 7.96 -12.22 1.39
N LEU A 138 8.63 -13.33 1.05
CA LEU A 138 7.97 -14.54 0.58
C LEU A 138 7.39 -15.32 1.76
N ARG A 139 6.15 -15.78 1.62
CA ARG A 139 5.43 -16.52 2.66
C ARG A 139 5.29 -17.96 2.20
N TYR A 140 6.03 -18.87 2.81
CA TYR A 140 6.08 -20.31 2.48
C TYR A 140 4.96 -21.10 3.13
#